data_AF-A0A2A9EXL5-F1
#
_entry.id   AF-A0A2A9EXL5-F1
#
_cell.length_a   1.000
_cell.length_b   1.000
_cell.length_c   1.000
_cell.angle_alpha   90.00
_cell.angle_beta   90.00
_cell.angle_gamma   90.00
#
_symmetry.space_group_name_H-M   'P 1'
#
loop_
_entity.id
_entity.type
_entity.pdbx_description
1 polymer ?
#
loop_
_entity_poly.entity_id
_entity_poly.type
_entity_poly.pdbx_seq_one_letter_code
_entity_poly.pdbx_strand_id
1 'polypeptide(L)'
;MRRKGRAERRSLWEDVRDRALPLSPEEQVRPAAFLRAGAGDAATLLALRALRRAVWPLIIAGVGIAWLNNEFDAQTLSVLTNPEEYVAAFLSPLALLAVGWGLRILVSLAGLVIAAPLAQGAWVEGAQAVSRGRRLIDLAYLSAGYRSVRWSYAVQREAVARCGDLGRRLSWLETAGRVALPVAFAFLVWVALQDVGTTTPAG
;
A
#
# COMPACT_ATOMS: atom_id res chain seq x y z
N MET A 1 -33.30 52.90 29.72
CA MET A 1 -32.66 51.56 29.78
C MET A 1 -32.73 50.88 28.42
N ARG A 2 -31.66 50.90 27.62
CA ARG A 2 -31.58 50.20 26.32
C ARG A 2 -30.86 48.87 26.52
N ARG A 3 -31.56 47.75 26.32
CA ARG A 3 -30.97 46.40 26.31
C ARG A 3 -30.01 46.30 25.13
N LYS A 4 -28.71 46.09 25.41
CA LYS A 4 -27.69 45.73 24.42
C LYS A 4 -28.12 44.44 23.72
N GLY A 5 -28.29 44.50 22.40
CA GLY A 5 -28.45 43.33 21.57
C GLY A 5 -27.27 42.40 21.76
N ARG A 6 -27.54 41.21 22.31
CA ARG A 6 -26.57 40.13 22.42
C ARG A 6 -26.32 39.65 20.99
N ALA A 7 -25.21 40.10 20.38
CA ALA A 7 -24.76 39.58 19.10
C ALA A 7 -24.67 38.06 19.21
N GLU A 8 -25.49 37.34 18.44
CA GLU A 8 -25.42 35.90 18.32
C GLU A 8 -24.00 35.54 17.92
N ARG A 9 -23.27 34.89 18.83
CA ARG A 9 -21.99 34.26 18.49
C ARG A 9 -22.32 33.06 17.61
N ARG A 10 -22.43 33.31 16.30
CA ARG A 10 -22.34 32.24 15.30
C ARG A 10 -21.08 31.45 15.58
N SER A 11 -21.24 30.14 15.71
CA SER A 11 -20.09 29.29 15.97
C SER A 11 -19.18 29.31 14.74
N LEU A 12 -17.87 29.23 14.94
CA LEU A 12 -16.89 29.16 13.84
C LEU A 12 -17.23 28.01 12.86
N TRP A 13 -17.92 26.98 13.35
CA TRP A 13 -18.41 25.84 12.56
C TRP A 13 -19.61 26.16 11.67
N GLU A 14 -20.46 27.11 12.08
CA GLU A 14 -21.58 27.59 11.25
C GLU A 14 -21.05 28.46 10.11
N ASP A 15 -20.08 29.33 10.38
CA ASP A 15 -19.43 30.13 9.33
C ASP A 15 -18.63 29.26 8.33
N VAL A 16 -18.02 28.16 8.79
CA VAL A 16 -17.34 27.19 7.89
C VAL A 16 -18.35 26.37 7.08
N ARG A 17 -19.48 25.99 7.67
CA ARG A 17 -20.55 25.25 6.98
C ARG A 17 -21.26 26.11 5.94
N ASP A 18 -21.46 27.40 6.23
CA ASP A 18 -22.09 28.38 5.33
C ASP A 18 -21.13 28.84 4.21
N ARG A 19 -19.80 28.82 4.44
CA ARG A 19 -18.78 29.11 3.41
C ARG A 19 -18.35 27.90 2.58
N ALA A 20 -18.65 26.70 3.05
CA ALA A 20 -18.51 25.49 2.26
C ALA A 20 -19.59 25.50 1.18
N LEU A 21 -19.34 26.22 0.08
CA LEU A 21 -19.82 25.78 -1.22
C LEU A 21 -19.62 24.26 -1.24
N PRO A 22 -20.63 23.45 -1.58
CA PRO A 22 -20.42 22.03 -1.74
C PRO A 22 -19.44 21.88 -2.91
N LEU A 23 -18.14 21.87 -2.59
CA LEU A 23 -17.10 21.50 -3.52
C LEU A 23 -17.55 20.15 -4.01
N SER A 24 -17.79 20.07 -5.32
CA SER A 24 -18.12 18.80 -5.93
C SER A 24 -17.08 17.78 -5.46
N PRO A 25 -17.43 16.51 -5.20
CA PRO A 25 -16.45 15.51 -4.78
C PRO A 25 -15.19 15.46 -5.67
N GLU A 26 -15.33 15.89 -6.94
CA GLU A 26 -14.29 16.06 -7.94
C GLU A 26 -13.32 17.22 -7.64
N GLU A 27 -13.78 18.28 -6.98
CA GLU A 27 -12.97 19.42 -6.53
C GLU A 27 -12.26 19.16 -5.19
N GLN A 28 -12.72 18.18 -4.40
CA GLN A 28 -12.17 17.92 -3.06
C GLN A 28 -10.76 17.30 -3.08
N VAL A 29 -10.36 16.63 -4.17
CA VAL A 29 -8.99 16.10 -4.35
C VAL A 29 -8.63 16.18 -5.83
N ARG A 30 -7.85 17.19 -6.24
CA ARG A 30 -7.29 17.26 -7.60
C ARG A 30 -6.22 16.17 -7.76
N PRO A 31 -6.48 15.03 -8.44
CA PRO A 31 -5.57 13.88 -8.42
C PRO A 31 -4.23 14.21 -9.07
N ALA A 32 -4.25 15.12 -10.03
CA ALA A 32 -3.09 15.66 -10.71
C ALA A 32 -2.05 16.31 -9.78
N ALA A 33 -2.46 16.84 -8.61
CA ALA A 33 -1.57 17.47 -7.63
C ALA A 33 -0.73 16.44 -6.85
N PHE A 34 -1.13 15.17 -6.85
CA PHE A 34 -0.43 14.08 -6.16
C PHE A 34 0.51 13.31 -7.09
N LEU A 35 0.77 13.83 -8.28
CA LEU A 35 1.69 13.30 -9.26
C LEU A 35 2.62 14.42 -9.73
N ARG A 36 3.92 14.16 -9.74
CA ARG A 36 4.89 15.06 -10.34
C ARG A 36 4.62 15.19 -11.85
N ALA A 37 5.11 16.28 -12.43
CA ALA A 37 5.01 16.50 -13.86
C ALA A 37 5.70 15.36 -14.65
N GLY A 38 5.13 15.00 -15.79
CA GLY A 38 5.63 13.95 -16.68
C GLY A 38 5.13 12.54 -16.39
N ALA A 39 5.51 11.60 -17.26
CA ALA A 39 5.04 10.21 -17.21
C ALA A 39 5.84 9.31 -16.24
N GLY A 40 7.05 9.70 -15.84
CA GLY A 40 7.93 8.86 -15.02
C GLY A 40 7.38 8.57 -13.62
N ASP A 41 6.87 9.60 -12.93
CA ASP A 41 6.29 9.46 -11.59
C ASP A 41 4.96 8.68 -11.63
N ALA A 42 4.16 8.89 -12.68
CA ALA A 42 2.95 8.14 -12.95
C ALA A 42 3.23 6.65 -13.22
N ALA A 43 4.22 6.33 -14.06
CA ALA A 43 4.61 4.96 -14.38
C ALA A 43 5.18 4.25 -13.15
N THR A 44 6.04 4.92 -12.39
CA THR A 44 6.62 4.39 -11.14
C THR A 44 5.53 4.08 -10.14
N LEU A 45 4.54 4.99 -9.99
CA LEU A 45 3.41 4.75 -9.10
C LEU A 45 2.63 3.50 -9.54
N LEU A 46 2.27 3.38 -10.82
CA LEU A 46 1.53 2.22 -11.33
C LEU A 46 2.30 0.91 -11.18
N ALA A 47 3.61 0.91 -11.42
CA ALA A 47 4.47 -0.25 -11.19
C ALA A 47 4.48 -0.67 -9.72
N LEU A 48 4.66 0.28 -8.79
CA LEU A 48 4.61 0.00 -7.36
C LEU A 48 3.22 -0.47 -6.90
N ARG A 49 2.13 0.03 -7.50
CA ARG A 49 0.77 -0.49 -7.23
C ARG A 49 0.63 -1.94 -7.63
N ALA A 50 1.08 -2.30 -8.84
CA ALA A 50 1.04 -3.68 -9.32
C ALA A 50 1.87 -4.60 -8.40
N LEU A 51 3.10 -4.22 -8.06
CA LEU A 51 3.95 -4.96 -7.13
C LEU A 51 3.30 -5.10 -5.75
N ARG A 52 2.73 -4.02 -5.20
CA ARG A 52 2.01 -4.04 -3.91
C ARG A 52 0.87 -5.05 -3.91
N ARG A 53 0.14 -5.16 -5.02
CA ARG A 53 -0.98 -6.11 -5.15
C ARG A 53 -0.52 -7.56 -5.26
N ALA A 54 0.67 -7.81 -5.81
CA ALA A 54 1.25 -9.15 -5.91
C ALA A 54 1.75 -9.70 -4.57
N VAL A 55 2.12 -8.83 -3.61
CA VAL A 55 2.68 -9.23 -2.30
C VAL A 55 1.81 -10.26 -1.56
N TRP A 56 0.53 -9.95 -1.33
CA TRP A 56 -0.32 -10.83 -0.52
C TRP A 56 -0.64 -12.17 -1.20
N PRO A 57 -1.00 -12.21 -2.50
CA PRO A 57 -1.11 -13.47 -3.22
C PRO A 57 0.15 -14.34 -3.12
N LEU A 58 1.34 -13.74 -3.29
CA LEU A 58 2.61 -14.46 -3.17
C LEU A 58 2.83 -15.02 -1.77
N ILE A 59 2.56 -14.23 -0.73
CA ILE A 59 2.68 -14.70 0.66
C ILE A 59 1.71 -15.85 0.92
N ILE A 60 0.44 -15.71 0.54
CA ILE A 60 -0.58 -16.74 0.78
C ILE A 60 -0.28 -18.02 0.00
N ALA A 61 0.12 -17.90 -1.27
CA ALA A 61 0.58 -19.05 -2.06
C ALA A 61 1.80 -19.71 -1.42
N GLY A 62 2.78 -18.93 -0.97
CA GLY A 62 3.95 -19.41 -0.23
C GLY A 62 3.57 -20.19 1.02
N VAL A 63 2.61 -19.71 1.82
CA VAL A 63 2.09 -20.43 2.99
C VAL A 63 1.47 -21.76 2.57
N GLY A 64 0.60 -21.76 1.55
CA GLY A 64 -0.06 -22.98 1.10
C GLY A 64 0.92 -24.04 0.58
N ILE A 65 1.94 -23.63 -0.17
CA ILE A 65 2.97 -24.56 -0.65
C ILE A 65 3.84 -25.07 0.51
N ALA A 66 4.24 -24.19 1.43
CA ALA A 66 5.02 -24.58 2.62
C ALA A 66 4.25 -25.60 3.49
N TRP A 67 2.92 -25.42 3.61
CA TRP A 67 2.06 -26.36 4.32
C TRP A 67 2.01 -27.72 3.61
N LEU A 68 1.76 -27.75 2.30
CA LEU A 68 1.75 -29.01 1.53
C LEU A 68 3.06 -29.80 1.63
N ASN A 69 4.18 -29.10 1.78
CA ASN A 69 5.50 -29.72 1.93
C ASN A 69 5.88 -30.08 3.37
N ASN A 70 5.00 -29.85 4.36
CA ASN A 70 5.28 -30.04 5.79
C ASN A 70 6.52 -29.25 6.29
N GLU A 71 6.82 -28.11 5.67
CA GLU A 71 8.01 -27.31 6.00
C GLU A 71 7.86 -26.53 7.32
N PHE A 72 6.67 -26.54 7.93
CA PHE A 72 6.43 -25.97 9.26
C PHE A 72 6.71 -26.95 10.41
N ASP A 73 7.12 -28.20 10.12
CA ASP A 73 7.42 -29.18 11.15
C ASP A 73 8.78 -28.90 11.84
N ALA A 74 8.83 -29.10 13.15
CA ALA A 74 9.92 -28.63 14.02
C ALA A 74 11.28 -29.30 13.71
N GLN A 75 11.27 -30.47 13.04
CA GLN A 75 12.48 -31.16 12.61
C GLN A 75 13.19 -30.44 11.45
N THR A 76 12.45 -29.81 10.54
CA THR A 76 12.99 -29.19 9.31
C THR A 76 13.84 -27.94 9.59
N LEU A 77 13.51 -27.19 10.64
CA LEU A 77 14.27 -26.00 11.07
C LEU A 77 15.64 -26.34 11.71
N SER A 78 15.83 -27.57 12.16
CA SER A 78 17.04 -28.02 12.85
C SER A 78 18.16 -28.52 11.91
N VAL A 79 17.85 -28.69 10.62
CA VAL A 79 18.75 -29.31 9.62
C VAL A 79 19.58 -28.27 8.85
N LEU A 80 19.34 -26.97 9.02
CA LEU A 80 20.05 -25.91 8.29
C LEU A 80 21.47 -25.67 8.83
N THR A 81 22.40 -26.59 8.55
CA THR A 81 23.82 -26.47 8.96
C THR A 81 24.79 -26.30 7.79
N ASN A 82 24.39 -26.56 6.53
CA ASN A 82 25.30 -26.45 5.37
C ASN A 82 25.01 -25.28 4.42
N PRO A 83 26.03 -24.60 3.84
CA PRO A 83 25.88 -23.51 2.88
C PRO A 83 25.12 -23.89 1.59
N GLU A 84 25.18 -25.15 1.17
CA GLU A 84 24.46 -25.64 -0.01
C GLU A 84 22.97 -25.85 0.27
N GLU A 85 22.60 -26.20 1.51
CA GLU A 85 21.21 -26.25 1.96
C GLU A 85 20.57 -24.86 2.02
N TYR A 86 21.36 -23.78 2.19
CA TYR A 86 20.86 -22.41 2.07
C TYR A 86 20.42 -22.06 0.63
N VAL A 87 21.07 -22.63 -0.39
CA VAL A 87 20.70 -22.41 -1.81
C VAL A 87 19.46 -23.22 -2.18
N ALA A 88 19.33 -24.45 -1.67
CA ALA A 88 18.09 -25.22 -1.77
C ALA A 88 16.94 -24.56 -0.98
N ALA A 89 17.25 -23.95 0.17
CA ALA A 89 16.30 -23.13 0.93
C ALA A 89 15.91 -21.84 0.20
N PHE A 90 16.73 -21.30 -0.71
CA PHE A 90 16.36 -20.19 -1.60
C PHE A 90 15.31 -20.59 -2.65
N LEU A 91 15.17 -21.89 -2.93
CA LEU A 91 14.09 -22.46 -3.75
C LEU A 91 12.93 -22.99 -2.89
N SER A 92 13.01 -22.88 -1.56
CA SER A 92 11.95 -23.33 -0.67
C SER A 92 10.73 -22.40 -0.73
N PRO A 93 9.53 -22.91 -0.49
CA PRO A 93 8.35 -22.13 -0.14
C PRO A 93 8.58 -21.04 0.91
N LEU A 94 9.50 -21.26 1.86
CA LEU A 94 9.92 -20.21 2.81
C LEU A 94 10.63 -19.04 2.12
N ALA A 95 11.36 -19.26 1.02
CA ALA A 95 11.91 -18.18 0.20
C ALA A 95 10.81 -17.37 -0.49
N LEU A 96 9.70 -17.98 -0.92
CA LEU A 96 8.55 -17.23 -1.45
C LEU A 96 7.94 -16.31 -0.37
N LEU A 97 7.87 -16.77 0.88
CA LEU A 97 7.45 -15.94 2.02
C LEU A 97 8.44 -14.80 2.26
N ALA A 98 9.75 -15.09 2.31
CA ALA A 98 10.79 -14.09 2.52
C ALA A 98 10.80 -13.03 1.41
N VAL A 99 10.66 -13.44 0.15
CA VAL A 99 10.53 -12.55 -1.01
C VAL A 99 9.25 -11.72 -0.90
N GLY A 100 8.11 -12.32 -0.52
CA GLY A 100 6.86 -11.60 -0.32
C GLY A 100 6.97 -10.50 0.74
N TRP A 101 7.56 -10.82 1.89
CA TRP A 101 7.82 -9.85 2.96
C TRP A 101 8.85 -8.79 2.57
N GLY A 102 9.94 -9.18 1.92
CA GLY A 102 10.95 -8.27 1.39
C GLY A 102 10.33 -7.28 0.41
N LEU A 103 9.54 -7.77 -0.55
CA LEU A 103 8.81 -6.94 -1.50
C LEU A 103 7.83 -5.99 -0.81
N ARG A 104 7.12 -6.44 0.24
CA ARG A 104 6.22 -5.60 1.05
C ARG A 104 6.96 -4.40 1.64
N ILE A 105 8.13 -4.64 2.24
CA ILE A 105 8.96 -3.62 2.88
C ILE A 105 9.47 -2.66 1.81
N LEU A 106 10.06 -3.19 0.73
CA LEU A 106 10.63 -2.40 -0.36
C LEU A 106 9.58 -1.50 -1.03
N VAL A 107 8.40 -2.03 -1.35
CA VAL A 107 7.32 -1.24 -1.98
C VAL A 107 6.79 -0.17 -1.01
N SER A 108 6.73 -0.48 0.29
CA SER A 108 6.30 0.47 1.31
C SER A 108 7.28 1.64 1.45
N LEU A 109 8.58 1.35 1.49
CA LEU A 109 9.65 2.33 1.55
C LEU A 109 9.75 3.14 0.26
N ALA A 110 9.74 2.48 -0.90
CA ALA A 110 9.73 3.14 -2.21
C ALA A 110 8.56 4.12 -2.31
N GLY A 111 7.36 3.70 -1.88
CA GLY A 111 6.18 4.57 -1.83
C GLY A 111 6.36 5.83 -0.97
N LEU A 112 7.11 5.75 0.13
CA LEU A 112 7.45 6.91 0.97
C LEU A 112 8.48 7.80 0.28
N VAL A 113 9.55 7.20 -0.27
CA VAL A 113 10.63 7.93 -0.95
C VAL A 113 10.11 8.71 -2.15
N ILE A 114 9.23 8.14 -2.97
CA ILE A 114 8.64 8.87 -4.12
C ILE A 114 7.64 9.95 -3.70
N ALA A 115 7.05 9.84 -2.50
CA ALA A 115 6.14 10.84 -1.95
C ALA A 115 6.88 11.99 -1.27
N ALA A 116 8.12 11.78 -0.83
CA ALA A 116 8.91 12.79 -0.12
C ALA A 116 9.12 14.09 -0.91
N PRO A 117 9.42 14.09 -2.24
CA PRO A 117 9.54 15.33 -3.00
C PRO A 117 8.24 16.15 -3.05
N LEU A 118 7.08 15.48 -3.07
CA LEU A 118 5.77 16.16 -3.04
C LEU A 118 5.52 16.77 -1.65
N ALA A 119 5.87 16.05 -0.59
CA ALA A 119 5.78 16.56 0.77
C ALA A 119 6.70 17.76 1.01
N GLN A 120 7.92 17.75 0.45
CA GLN A 120 8.84 18.90 0.52
C GLN A 120 8.30 20.12 -0.22
N GLY A 121 7.72 19.93 -1.41
CA GLY A 121 7.13 21.01 -2.20
C GLY A 121 5.85 21.61 -1.62
N ALA A 122 5.20 20.92 -0.69
CA ALA A 122 3.98 21.36 -0.03
C ALA A 122 4.21 22.22 1.22
N TRP A 123 5.47 22.44 1.61
CA TRP A 123 5.78 23.27 2.78
C TRP A 123 5.51 24.73 2.49
N VAL A 124 4.71 25.36 3.35
CA VAL A 124 4.50 26.81 3.33
C VAL A 124 5.70 27.48 4.00
N GLU A 125 6.30 28.46 3.32
CA GLU A 125 7.37 29.26 3.89
C GLU A 125 6.89 29.96 5.18
N GLY A 126 7.69 29.89 6.25
CA GLY A 126 7.34 30.44 7.57
C GLY A 126 6.56 29.50 8.50
N ALA A 127 5.94 28.42 7.99
CA ALA A 127 5.29 27.39 8.83
C ALA A 127 6.27 26.28 9.28
N GLN A 128 7.57 26.58 9.25
CA GLN A 128 8.61 25.56 9.38
C GLN A 128 8.88 25.19 10.84
N ALA A 129 8.99 23.89 11.12
CA ALA A 129 9.43 23.43 12.44
C ALA A 129 10.83 23.98 12.77
N VAL A 130 10.96 24.58 13.95
CA VAL A 130 12.18 25.29 14.41
C VAL A 130 13.40 24.36 14.55
N SER A 131 13.18 23.06 14.81
CA SER A 131 14.26 22.08 14.98
C SER A 131 14.35 21.07 13.83
N ARG A 132 15.58 20.66 13.49
CA ARG A 132 15.85 19.68 12.41
C ARG A 132 15.14 18.34 12.64
N GLY A 133 15.08 17.87 13.88
CA GLY A 133 14.41 16.61 14.22
C GLY A 133 12.90 16.65 13.99
N ARG A 134 12.22 17.74 14.43
CA ARG A 134 10.78 17.91 14.19
C ARG A 134 10.48 18.04 12.70
N ARG A 135 11.33 18.73 11.94
CA ARG A 135 11.20 18.83 10.48
C ARG A 135 11.28 17.46 9.79
N LEU A 136 12.15 16.55 10.23
CA LEU A 136 12.23 15.20 9.69
C LEU A 136 10.96 14.38 10.00
N ILE A 137 10.45 14.50 11.23
CA ILE A 137 9.22 13.83 11.65
C ILE A 137 8.02 14.34 10.84
N ASP A 138 7.87 15.66 10.72
CA ASP A 138 6.80 16.28 9.94
C ASP A 138 6.89 15.87 8.47
N LEU A 139 8.10 15.83 7.90
CA LEU A 139 8.30 15.36 6.54
C LEU A 139 7.90 13.89 6.38
N ALA A 140 8.22 13.03 7.34
CA ALA A 140 7.82 11.62 7.31
C ALA A 140 6.29 11.47 7.37
N TYR A 141 5.60 12.20 8.25
CA TYR A 141 4.14 12.19 8.34
C TYR A 141 3.47 12.72 7.08
N LEU A 142 3.95 13.84 6.55
CA LEU A 142 3.44 14.40 5.29
C LEU A 142 3.67 13.43 4.14
N SER A 143 4.87 12.85 4.03
CA SER A 143 5.18 11.84 2.99
C SER A 143 4.26 10.62 3.10
N ALA A 144 3.95 10.16 4.32
CA ALA A 144 2.99 9.08 4.55
C ALA A 144 1.56 9.46 4.13
N GLY A 145 1.14 10.70 4.39
CA GLY A 145 -0.13 11.26 3.91
C GLY A 145 -0.21 11.29 2.40
N TYR A 146 0.77 11.90 1.73
CA TYR A 146 0.87 11.94 0.27
C TYR A 146 0.88 10.53 -0.33
N ARG A 147 1.68 9.61 0.22
CA ARG A 147 1.72 8.21 -0.20
C ARG A 147 0.33 7.57 -0.13
N SER A 148 -0.41 7.82 0.94
CA SER A 148 -1.74 7.22 1.15
C SER A 148 -2.74 7.72 0.10
N VAL A 149 -2.74 9.02 -0.20
CA VAL A 149 -3.60 9.60 -1.26
C VAL A 149 -3.20 9.10 -2.64
N ARG A 150 -1.89 8.93 -2.91
CA ARG A 150 -1.38 8.35 -4.17
C ARG A 150 -1.82 6.91 -4.40
N TRP A 151 -2.19 6.18 -3.34
CA TRP A 151 -2.78 4.86 -3.46
C TRP A 151 -4.29 4.86 -3.77
N SER A 152 -4.93 6.01 -3.87
CA SER A 152 -6.33 6.11 -4.30
C SER A 152 -6.53 5.72 -5.77
N TYR A 153 -7.76 5.36 -6.13
CA TYR A 153 -8.13 5.05 -7.51
C TYR A 153 -8.16 6.31 -8.39
N ALA A 154 -8.51 7.47 -7.82
CA ALA A 154 -8.52 8.74 -8.55
C ALA A 154 -7.12 9.08 -9.09
N VAL A 155 -6.08 8.99 -8.25
CA VAL A 155 -4.69 9.24 -8.66
C VAL A 155 -4.20 8.16 -9.64
N GLN A 156 -4.65 6.91 -9.50
CA GLN A 156 -4.35 5.86 -10.47
C GLN A 156 -4.90 6.21 -11.86
N ARG A 157 -6.15 6.63 -11.98
CA ARG A 157 -6.75 6.97 -13.30
C ARG A 157 -5.99 8.10 -13.98
N GLU A 158 -5.64 9.14 -13.22
CA GLU A 158 -4.79 10.23 -13.71
C GLU A 158 -3.42 9.72 -14.16
N ALA A 159 -2.78 8.84 -13.37
CA ALA A 159 -1.49 8.25 -13.75
C ALA A 159 -1.60 7.41 -15.04
N VAL A 160 -2.68 6.64 -15.21
CA VAL A 160 -2.95 5.88 -16.45
C VAL A 160 -3.13 6.83 -17.63
N ALA A 161 -3.88 7.92 -17.47
CA ALA A 161 -4.08 8.90 -18.51
C ALA A 161 -2.75 9.54 -18.96
N ARG A 162 -1.87 9.88 -18.00
CA ARG A 162 -0.52 10.44 -18.29
C ARG A 162 0.43 9.46 -18.95
N CYS A 163 0.31 8.16 -18.67
CA CYS A 163 1.20 7.12 -19.21
C CYS A 163 0.70 6.46 -20.50
N GLY A 164 -0.52 6.78 -20.95
CA GLY A 164 -1.11 6.18 -22.15
C GLY A 164 -1.11 4.65 -22.10
N ASP A 165 -0.60 4.02 -23.15
CA ASP A 165 -0.58 2.58 -23.37
C ASP A 165 0.14 1.80 -22.26
N LEU A 166 1.30 2.30 -21.83
CA LEU A 166 2.05 1.72 -20.72
C LEU A 166 1.23 1.77 -19.44
N GLY A 167 0.53 2.88 -19.21
CA GLY A 167 -0.37 3.05 -18.07
C GLY A 167 -1.49 2.01 -18.06
N ARG A 168 -2.10 1.75 -19.23
CA ARG A 168 -3.13 0.72 -19.38
C ARG A 168 -2.59 -0.68 -19.08
N ARG A 169 -1.41 -1.03 -19.57
CA ARG A 169 -0.75 -2.33 -19.29
C ARG A 169 -0.48 -2.52 -17.80
N LEU A 170 0.10 -1.51 -17.13
CA LEU A 170 0.37 -1.58 -15.69
C LEU A 170 -0.91 -1.63 -14.85
N SER A 171 -1.96 -0.91 -15.26
CA SER A 171 -3.29 -0.98 -14.63
C SER A 171 -3.91 -2.37 -14.77
N TRP A 172 -3.68 -3.04 -15.91
CA TRP A 172 -4.13 -4.41 -16.12
C TRP A 172 -3.37 -5.38 -15.20
N LEU A 173 -2.06 -5.22 -15.03
CA LEU A 173 -1.27 -5.99 -14.05
C LEU A 173 -1.76 -5.79 -12.60
N GLU A 174 -2.09 -4.55 -12.21
CA GLU A 174 -2.71 -4.30 -10.90
C GLU A 174 -4.03 -5.06 -10.75
N THR A 175 -4.84 -5.10 -11.81
CA THR A 175 -6.13 -5.82 -11.83
C THR A 175 -5.93 -7.32 -11.71
N ALA A 176 -4.96 -7.89 -12.45
CA ALA A 176 -4.57 -9.28 -12.31
C ALA A 176 -4.17 -9.61 -10.87
N GLY A 177 -3.40 -8.74 -10.21
CA GLY A 177 -3.05 -8.87 -8.79
C GLY A 177 -4.27 -8.87 -7.84
N ARG A 178 -5.36 -8.15 -8.18
CA ARG A 178 -6.60 -8.19 -7.39
C ARG A 178 -7.33 -9.52 -7.53
N VAL A 179 -7.26 -10.16 -8.71
CA VAL A 179 -7.85 -11.48 -8.96
C VAL A 179 -6.98 -12.58 -8.38
N ALA A 180 -5.66 -12.42 -8.38
CA ALA A 180 -4.73 -13.40 -7.81
C ALA A 180 -4.95 -13.59 -6.30
N LEU A 181 -5.40 -12.57 -5.57
CA LEU A 181 -5.62 -12.66 -4.12
C LEU A 181 -6.72 -13.68 -3.73
N PRO A 182 -7.97 -13.58 -4.22
CA PRO A 182 -8.99 -14.58 -3.92
C PRO A 182 -8.60 -15.97 -4.45
N VAL A 183 -7.89 -16.07 -5.58
CA VAL A 183 -7.38 -17.35 -6.10
C VAL A 183 -6.37 -17.98 -5.12
N ALA A 184 -5.40 -17.20 -4.62
CA ALA A 184 -4.44 -17.68 -3.63
C ALA A 184 -5.14 -18.09 -2.33
N PHE A 185 -6.18 -17.35 -1.92
CA PHE A 185 -6.97 -17.70 -0.73
C PHE A 185 -7.75 -19.01 -0.92
N ALA A 186 -8.40 -19.19 -2.08
CA ALA A 186 -9.10 -20.42 -2.42
C ALA A 186 -8.14 -21.62 -2.47
N PHE A 187 -6.93 -21.41 -3.00
CA PHE A 187 -5.86 -22.41 -2.96
C PHE A 187 -5.49 -22.78 -1.52
N LEU A 188 -5.23 -21.79 -0.65
CA LEU A 188 -4.89 -22.06 0.76
C LEU A 188 -6.00 -22.81 1.50
N VAL A 189 -7.27 -22.44 1.27
CA VAL A 189 -8.43 -23.16 1.85
C VAL A 189 -8.48 -24.59 1.34
N TRP A 190 -8.28 -24.81 0.04
CA TRP A 190 -8.22 -26.14 -0.54
C TRP A 190 -7.13 -26.99 0.10
N VAL A 191 -5.92 -26.43 0.29
CA VAL A 191 -4.81 -27.10 1.01
C VAL A 191 -5.24 -27.51 2.42
N ALA A 192 -5.82 -26.59 3.19
CA ALA A 192 -6.26 -26.86 4.56
C ALA A 192 -7.36 -27.95 4.62
N LEU A 193 -8.26 -27.99 3.63
CA LEU A 193 -9.31 -29.03 3.57
C LEU A 193 -8.75 -30.43 3.28
N GLN A 194 -7.68 -30.54 2.48
CA GLN A 194 -7.01 -31.83 2.24
C GLN A 194 -6.43 -32.40 3.54
N ASP A 195 -5.83 -31.55 4.37
CA ASP A 195 -5.21 -31.93 5.65
C ASP A 195 -6.24 -32.38 6.72
N VAL A 196 -7.43 -31.78 6.72
CA VAL A 196 -8.53 -32.22 7.60
C VAL A 196 -9.12 -33.56 7.15
N GLY A 197 -9.13 -33.84 5.85
CA GLY A 197 -9.62 -35.10 5.29
C GLY A 197 -8.77 -36.32 5.65
N THR A 198 -7.46 -36.13 5.86
CA THR A 198 -6.52 -37.21 6.22
C THR A 198 -6.49 -37.54 7.70
N THR A 199 -7.03 -36.67 8.57
CA THR A 199 -6.99 -36.81 10.03
C THR A 199 -8.27 -37.38 10.66
N THR A 200 -9.27 -37.77 9.84
CA THR A 200 -10.48 -38.44 10.35
C THR A 200 -10.17 -39.93 10.60
N PRO A 201 -10.13 -40.41 11.86
CA PRO A 201 -9.87 -41.83 12.12
C PRO A 201 -11.05 -42.66 11.59
N ALA A 202 -10.75 -43.69 10.80
CA ALA A 202 -11.72 -44.72 10.48
C ALA A 202 -12.19 -45.37 11.78
N GLY A 203 -13.46 -45.15 12.13
CA GLY A 203 -14.14 -45.87 13.20
C GLY A 203 -14.39 -47.33 12.84
#